data_AF-A0A2S8Q398-F1
#
_entry.id   AF-A0A2S8Q398-F1
#
_cell.length_a   1.000
_cell.length_b   1.000
_cell.length_c   1.000
_cell.angle_alpha   90.00
_cell.angle_beta   90.00
_cell.angle_gamma   90.00
#
_symmetry.space_group_name_H-M   'P 1'
#
loop_
_entity.id
_entity.type
_entity.pdbx_description
1 polymer ?
#
loop_
_entity_poly.entity_id
_entity_poly.type
_entity_poly.pdbx_seq_one_letter_code
_entity_poly.pdbx_strand_id
1 'polypeptide(L)'
;MNNINFYSVIKRHFLILTAIILISGCSHSISNDEKRLQAIEQAKPVYASNAIQLKITAVPQLNVFNNTPNSCTILIAQAEKREQLDKLLANPVLLRNLFAGTGATEQILQLDNYVMIPGQSVSLHIDRAEQARYIALIAGYYPAPDSTHTRVLSLPLRLEQHGWWNSSWNAEFVPVRINLTLGRYAITRSDFSAGNTGDEVVFPGQTVFPGQTAESGSDENVLRK
;
A
#
# COMPACT_ATOMS: atom_id res chain seq x y z
N MET A 1 64.47 50.36 -2.35
CA MET A 1 64.66 48.90 -2.16
C MET A 1 63.56 48.42 -1.22
N ASN A 2 62.45 47.92 -1.76
CA ASN A 2 61.33 47.42 -0.95
C ASN A 2 61.55 45.93 -0.66
N ASN A 3 61.95 45.61 0.57
CA ASN A 3 61.95 44.24 1.08
C ASN A 3 60.51 43.85 1.42
N ILE A 4 59.78 43.38 0.41
CA ILE A 4 58.47 42.75 0.61
C ILE A 4 58.72 41.46 1.40
N ASN A 5 58.16 41.38 2.61
CA ASN A 5 58.26 40.24 3.52
C ASN A 5 57.67 38.97 2.89
N PHE A 6 58.49 38.29 2.09
CA PHE A 6 58.21 37.07 1.31
C PHE A 6 57.56 35.98 2.18
N TYR A 7 57.96 35.90 3.45
CA TYR A 7 57.45 34.94 4.43
C TYR A 7 55.97 35.17 4.80
N SER A 8 55.51 36.43 4.83
CA SER A 8 54.12 36.78 5.14
C SER A 8 53.17 36.47 3.98
N VAL A 9 53.67 36.61 2.74
CA VAL A 9 52.93 36.30 1.52
C VAL A 9 52.76 34.78 1.39
N ILE A 10 53.82 34.02 1.64
CA ILE A 10 53.79 32.54 1.64
C ILE A 10 52.83 32.00 2.70
N LYS A 11 52.89 32.50 3.95
CA LYS A 11 51.94 32.08 5.01
C LYS A 11 50.48 32.39 4.66
N ARG A 12 50.21 33.57 4.08
CA ARG A 12 48.85 33.96 3.68
C ARG A 12 48.31 33.10 2.53
N HIS A 13 49.17 32.72 1.58
CA HIS A 13 48.77 31.85 0.46
C HIS A 13 48.59 30.40 0.92
N PHE A 14 49.43 29.91 1.84
CA PHE A 14 49.28 28.58 2.42
C PHE A 14 47.96 28.44 3.19
N LEU A 15 47.58 29.45 3.99
CA LEU A 15 46.33 29.45 4.75
C LEU A 15 45.08 29.49 3.85
N ILE A 16 45.14 30.20 2.72
CA ILE A 16 44.04 30.22 1.72
C ILE A 16 43.95 28.87 1.00
N LEU A 17 45.08 28.24 0.67
CA LEU A 17 45.10 26.93 0.01
C LEU A 17 44.52 25.83 0.90
N THR A 18 44.80 25.86 2.21
CA THR A 18 44.25 24.90 3.18
C THR A 18 42.73 25.08 3.39
N ALA A 19 42.23 26.31 3.31
CA ALA A 19 40.80 26.60 3.42
C ALA A 19 39.98 26.08 2.22
N ILE A 20 40.55 26.09 1.01
CA ILE A 20 39.86 25.61 -0.21
C ILE A 20 39.69 24.09 -0.21
N ILE A 21 40.63 23.34 0.37
CA ILE A 21 40.58 21.87 0.40
C ILE A 21 39.49 21.35 1.34
N LEU A 22 39.17 22.10 2.41
CA LEU A 22 38.16 21.70 3.41
C LEU A 22 36.69 21.91 2.96
N ILE A 23 36.44 22.53 1.81
CA ILE A 23 35.08 22.76 1.27
C ILE A 23 34.67 21.72 0.21
N SER A 24 35.46 20.66 0.04
CA SER A 24 35.15 19.55 -0.86
C SER A 24 34.06 18.65 -0.24
N GLY A 25 32.85 19.21 -0.07
CA GLY A 25 31.68 18.43 0.30
C GLY A 25 31.41 17.38 -0.78
N CYS A 26 31.34 16.11 -0.40
CA CYS A 26 30.97 15.04 -1.31
C CYS A 26 29.60 15.35 -1.93
N SER A 27 29.58 15.73 -3.22
CA SER A 27 28.37 15.75 -4.02
C SER A 27 27.94 14.31 -4.25
N HIS A 28 27.26 13.71 -3.27
CA HIS A 28 26.65 12.40 -3.45
C HIS A 28 25.45 12.57 -4.39
N SER A 29 25.66 12.27 -5.68
CA SER A 29 24.58 12.25 -6.66
C SER A 29 23.69 11.03 -6.38
N ILE A 30 22.56 11.26 -5.72
CA ILE A 30 21.54 10.25 -5.47
C ILE A 30 21.03 9.73 -6.82
N SER A 31 20.99 8.41 -6.99
CA SER A 31 20.51 7.76 -8.20
C SER A 31 19.02 8.00 -8.42
N ASN A 32 18.54 7.82 -9.65
CA ASN A 32 17.11 7.97 -9.97
C ASN A 32 16.23 6.97 -9.18
N ASP A 33 16.71 5.74 -9.02
CA ASP A 33 16.01 4.69 -8.26
C ASP A 33 15.90 5.03 -6.77
N GLU A 34 16.95 5.58 -6.16
CA GLU A 34 16.91 6.05 -4.77
C GLU A 34 15.92 7.21 -4.60
N LYS A 35 15.86 8.16 -5.54
CA LYS A 35 14.85 9.23 -5.53
C LYS A 35 13.43 8.67 -5.62
N ARG A 36 13.22 7.62 -6.44
CA ARG A 36 11.93 6.93 -6.59
C ARG A 36 11.51 6.24 -5.29
N LEU A 37 12.42 5.50 -4.65
CA LEU A 37 12.18 4.86 -3.36
C LEU A 37 11.92 5.89 -2.25
N GLN A 38 12.69 6.98 -2.22
CA GLN A 38 12.50 8.07 -1.28
C GLN A 38 11.12 8.70 -1.42
N ALA A 39 10.62 8.91 -2.65
CA ALA A 39 9.27 9.41 -2.88
C ALA A 39 8.19 8.46 -2.30
N ILE A 40 8.34 7.15 -2.52
CA ILE A 40 7.42 6.13 -1.98
C ILE A 40 7.38 6.15 -0.45
N GLU A 41 8.55 6.21 0.20
CA GLU A 41 8.66 6.21 1.66
C GLU A 41 8.11 7.50 2.26
N GLN A 42 8.41 8.64 1.65
CA GLN A 42 8.02 9.97 2.13
C GLN A 42 6.56 10.32 1.83
N ALA A 43 5.89 9.59 0.93
CA ALA A 43 4.46 9.77 0.63
C ALA A 43 3.65 9.70 1.93
N LYS A 44 2.85 10.75 2.20
CA LYS A 44 2.02 10.82 3.41
C LYS A 44 0.55 10.55 3.04
N PRO A 45 -0.07 9.49 3.57
CA PRO A 45 -1.49 9.25 3.35
C PRO A 45 -2.30 10.24 4.17
N VAL A 46 -2.94 11.18 3.48
CA VAL A 46 -4.02 12.00 4.05
C VAL A 46 -5.33 11.23 4.00
N TYR A 47 -6.28 11.62 4.87
CA TYR A 47 -7.66 11.15 4.79
C TYR A 47 -8.21 11.38 3.37
N ALA A 48 -8.91 10.38 2.83
CA ALA A 48 -9.54 10.48 1.52
C ALA A 48 -10.86 9.71 1.54
N SER A 49 -11.95 10.39 1.18
CA SER A 49 -13.26 9.73 1.13
C SER A 49 -13.36 8.79 -0.07
N ASN A 50 -14.08 7.67 0.11
CA ASN A 50 -14.32 6.65 -0.93
C ASN A 50 -13.04 6.10 -1.60
N ALA A 51 -11.91 6.15 -0.88
CA ALA A 51 -10.60 5.75 -1.40
C ALA A 51 -10.41 4.22 -1.45
N ILE A 52 -11.25 3.46 -0.76
CA ILE A 52 -11.28 2.00 -0.82
C ILE A 52 -12.65 1.57 -1.35
N GLN A 53 -12.67 1.05 -2.57
CA GLN A 53 -13.88 0.57 -3.24
C GLN A 53 -13.87 -0.95 -3.24
N LEU A 54 -14.68 -1.57 -2.38
CA LEU A 54 -14.68 -3.00 -2.14
C LEU A 54 -15.97 -3.63 -2.67
N LYS A 55 -15.86 -4.41 -3.75
CA LYS A 55 -16.95 -5.26 -4.24
C LYS A 55 -16.80 -6.67 -3.66
N ILE A 56 -17.81 -7.13 -2.95
CA ILE A 56 -17.82 -8.43 -2.26
C ILE A 56 -18.93 -9.28 -2.86
N THR A 57 -18.60 -10.50 -3.25
CA THR A 57 -19.57 -11.47 -3.75
C THR A 57 -19.48 -12.75 -2.94
N ALA A 58 -20.58 -13.15 -2.31
CA ALA A 58 -20.71 -14.42 -1.60
C ALA A 58 -21.38 -15.47 -2.49
N VAL A 59 -20.79 -16.66 -2.57
CA VAL A 59 -21.44 -17.80 -3.24
C VAL A 59 -22.67 -18.27 -2.44
N PRO A 60 -23.66 -18.93 -3.05
CA PRO A 60 -24.82 -19.49 -2.33
C PRO A 60 -24.44 -20.50 -1.24
N GLN A 61 -23.28 -21.13 -1.36
CA GLN A 61 -22.73 -22.05 -0.36
C GLN A 61 -21.75 -21.35 0.59
N LEU A 62 -21.90 -20.05 0.89
CA LEU A 62 -21.01 -19.31 1.78
C LEU A 62 -20.88 -19.98 3.16
N ASN A 63 -19.65 -20.00 3.70
CA ASN A 63 -19.34 -20.36 5.09
C ASN A 63 -20.09 -21.62 5.57
N VAL A 64 -19.94 -22.71 4.81
CA VAL A 64 -20.68 -23.94 5.08
C VAL A 64 -20.14 -24.63 6.32
N PHE A 65 -21.02 -24.85 7.29
CA PHE A 65 -20.79 -25.69 8.46
C PHE A 65 -21.93 -26.71 8.53
N ASN A 66 -21.60 -27.99 8.75
CA ASN A 66 -22.58 -29.08 8.75
C ASN A 66 -23.56 -29.04 7.55
N ASN A 67 -23.01 -28.88 6.34
CA ASN A 67 -23.76 -28.76 5.07
C ASN A 67 -24.76 -27.60 4.98
N THR A 68 -24.74 -26.67 5.92
CA THR A 68 -25.61 -25.50 5.95
C THR A 68 -24.79 -24.25 5.63
N PRO A 69 -25.14 -23.47 4.59
CA PRO A 69 -24.54 -22.17 4.35
C PRO A 69 -24.86 -21.18 5.46
N ASN A 70 -23.89 -20.35 5.87
CA ASN A 70 -24.06 -19.36 6.92
C ASN A 70 -23.60 -17.97 6.46
N SER A 71 -24.00 -16.94 7.20
CA SER A 71 -23.41 -15.62 7.04
C SER A 71 -21.91 -15.63 7.37
N CYS A 72 -21.17 -14.69 6.80
CA CYS A 72 -19.77 -14.46 7.09
C CYS A 72 -19.54 -12.97 7.33
N THR A 73 -19.03 -12.61 8.50
CA THR A 73 -18.62 -11.23 8.79
C THR A 73 -17.25 -10.99 8.17
N ILE A 74 -17.05 -9.83 7.55
CA ILE A 74 -15.74 -9.36 7.12
C ILE A 74 -15.34 -8.20 8.04
N LEU A 75 -14.17 -8.31 8.65
CA LEU A 75 -13.49 -7.17 9.26
C LEU A 75 -12.57 -6.51 8.24
N ILE A 76 -12.61 -5.19 8.22
CA ILE A 76 -11.81 -4.34 7.35
C ILE A 76 -10.96 -3.46 8.24
N ALA A 77 -9.69 -3.82 8.40
CA ALA A 77 -8.77 -3.14 9.31
C ALA A 77 -7.78 -2.29 8.50
N GLN A 78 -7.68 -0.99 8.81
CA GLN A 78 -6.70 -0.08 8.21
C GLN A 78 -5.56 0.17 9.21
N ALA A 79 -4.32 0.17 8.72
CA ALA A 79 -3.14 0.37 9.55
C ALA A 79 -2.08 1.23 8.87
N GLU A 80 -1.25 1.88 9.66
CA GLU A 80 -0.08 2.64 9.19
C GLU A 80 1.05 1.69 8.79
N LYS A 81 1.23 0.61 9.55
CA LYS A 81 2.35 -0.32 9.41
C LYS A 81 1.86 -1.74 9.20
N ARG A 82 2.53 -2.49 8.34
CA ARG A 82 2.18 -3.88 8.03
C ARG A 82 2.23 -4.76 9.29
N GLU A 83 3.20 -4.51 10.15
CA GLU A 83 3.44 -5.27 11.38
C GLU A 83 2.26 -5.14 12.37
N GLN A 84 1.51 -4.04 12.34
CA GLN A 84 0.30 -3.88 13.16
C GLN A 84 -0.78 -4.88 12.73
N LEU A 85 -0.96 -5.08 11.42
CA LEU A 85 -1.89 -6.09 10.88
C LEU A 85 -1.37 -7.50 11.14
N ASP A 86 -0.07 -7.76 10.97
CA ASP A 86 0.49 -9.08 11.23
C ASP A 86 0.34 -9.49 12.71
N LYS A 87 0.54 -8.55 13.65
CA LYS A 87 0.27 -8.77 15.09
C LYS A 87 -1.19 -9.04 15.37
N LEU A 88 -2.09 -8.31 14.72
CA LEU A 88 -3.53 -8.54 14.83
C LEU A 88 -3.89 -9.96 14.37
N LEU A 89 -3.41 -10.36 13.18
CA LEU A 89 -3.68 -11.65 12.56
C LEU A 89 -3.06 -12.83 13.33
N ALA A 90 -1.92 -12.60 13.98
CA ALA A 90 -1.26 -13.58 14.83
C ALA A 90 -1.91 -13.74 16.22
N ASN A 91 -2.95 -12.97 16.56
CA ASN A 91 -3.63 -13.03 17.85
C ASN A 91 -5.10 -13.49 17.70
N PRO A 92 -5.37 -14.82 17.76
CA PRO A 92 -6.72 -15.37 17.62
C PRO A 92 -7.71 -14.89 18.69
N VAL A 93 -7.23 -14.61 19.91
CA VAL A 93 -8.09 -14.12 21.00
C VAL A 93 -8.57 -12.70 20.69
N LEU A 94 -7.65 -11.83 20.26
CA LEU A 94 -7.99 -10.48 19.84
C LEU A 94 -8.92 -10.50 18.64
N LEU A 95 -8.62 -11.27 17.59
CA LEU A 95 -9.49 -11.41 16.41
C LEU A 95 -10.91 -11.83 16.81
N ARG A 96 -11.05 -12.87 17.65
CA ARG A 96 -12.37 -13.32 18.12
C ARG A 96 -13.12 -12.20 18.85
N ASN A 97 -12.44 -11.43 19.70
CA ASN A 97 -13.06 -10.31 20.42
C ASN A 97 -13.47 -9.19 19.47
N LEU A 98 -12.68 -8.90 18.42
CA LEU A 98 -13.06 -7.90 17.40
C LEU A 98 -14.28 -8.35 16.60
N PHE A 99 -14.37 -9.62 16.21
CA PHE A 99 -15.57 -10.17 15.58
C PHE A 99 -16.79 -10.12 16.51
N ALA A 100 -16.59 -10.22 17.82
CA ALA A 100 -17.64 -10.07 18.83
C ALA A 100 -17.95 -8.60 19.19
N GLY A 101 -17.23 -7.62 18.64
CA GLY A 101 -17.41 -6.19 18.93
C GLY A 101 -16.87 -5.75 20.30
N THR A 102 -16.01 -6.54 20.95
CA THR A 102 -15.48 -6.29 22.31
C THR A 102 -13.96 -6.12 22.38
N GLY A 103 -13.25 -6.23 21.25
CA GLY A 103 -11.79 -6.11 21.19
C GLY A 103 -11.30 -4.66 21.10
N ALA A 104 -10.13 -4.39 21.69
CA ALA A 104 -9.46 -3.09 21.56
C ALA A 104 -8.75 -2.96 20.20
N THR A 105 -8.75 -1.75 19.63
CA THR A 105 -8.16 -1.44 18.33
C THR A 105 -6.90 -0.57 18.42
N GLU A 106 -6.20 -0.55 19.56
CA GLU A 106 -5.14 0.44 19.86
C GLU A 106 -4.04 0.63 18.80
N GLN A 107 -3.80 -0.39 17.95
CA GLN A 107 -2.80 -0.35 16.88
C GLN A 107 -3.40 -0.29 15.47
N ILE A 108 -4.73 -0.22 15.35
CA ILE A 108 -5.49 -0.20 14.11
C ILE A 108 -6.13 1.17 13.99
N LEU A 109 -5.92 1.84 12.85
CA LEU A 109 -6.40 3.21 12.62
C LEU A 109 -7.91 3.26 12.48
N GLN A 110 -8.47 2.28 11.76
CA GLN A 110 -9.90 2.16 11.50
C GLN A 110 -10.25 0.68 11.40
N LEU A 111 -11.38 0.29 11.99
CA LEU A 111 -11.92 -1.05 11.89
C LEU A 111 -13.40 -0.96 11.54
N ASP A 112 -13.76 -1.50 10.37
CA ASP A 112 -15.15 -1.62 9.93
C ASP A 112 -15.54 -3.10 9.89
N ASN A 113 -16.82 -3.38 10.11
CA ASN A 113 -17.37 -4.73 9.99
C ASN A 113 -18.54 -4.77 9.00
N TYR A 114 -18.64 -5.85 8.24
CA TYR A 114 -19.75 -6.04 7.31
C TYR A 114 -20.17 -7.49 7.26
N VAL A 115 -21.47 -7.75 7.40
CA VAL A 115 -22.02 -9.12 7.37
C VAL A 115 -22.48 -9.45 5.95
N MET A 116 -21.91 -10.50 5.36
CA MET A 116 -22.35 -11.09 4.10
C MET A 116 -23.27 -12.28 4.37
N ILE A 117 -24.39 -12.36 3.66
CA ILE A 117 -25.25 -13.56 3.65
C ILE A 117 -25.00 -14.39 2.38
N PRO A 118 -25.33 -15.70 2.36
CA PRO A 118 -25.15 -16.54 1.18
C PRO A 118 -25.83 -15.96 -0.08
N GLY A 119 -25.10 -15.93 -1.20
CA GLY A 119 -25.58 -15.42 -2.48
C GLY A 119 -25.60 -13.89 -2.63
N GLN A 120 -25.23 -13.13 -1.59
CA GLN A 120 -25.21 -11.66 -1.64
C GLN A 120 -24.06 -11.12 -2.48
N SER A 121 -24.29 -10.02 -3.20
CA SER A 121 -23.25 -9.17 -3.76
C SER A 121 -23.46 -7.73 -3.29
N VAL A 122 -22.39 -7.05 -2.91
CA VAL A 122 -22.42 -5.68 -2.39
C VAL A 122 -21.19 -4.90 -2.84
N SER A 123 -21.34 -3.58 -2.99
CA SER A 123 -20.25 -2.63 -3.18
C SER A 123 -20.20 -1.69 -2.00
N LEU A 124 -19.06 -1.67 -1.31
CA LEU A 124 -18.76 -0.80 -0.20
C LEU A 124 -17.82 0.31 -0.67
N HIS A 125 -18.12 1.53 -0.25
CA HIS A 125 -17.25 2.68 -0.44
C HIS A 125 -16.76 3.11 0.94
N ILE A 126 -15.46 2.95 1.16
CA ILE A 126 -14.84 3.10 2.48
C ILE A 126 -13.83 4.23 2.38
N ASP A 127 -13.86 5.11 3.38
CA ASP A 127 -12.89 6.17 3.50
C ASP A 127 -11.53 5.61 3.92
N ARG A 128 -10.45 6.12 3.33
CA ARG A 128 -9.11 5.85 3.82
C ARG A 128 -8.86 6.71 5.04
N ALA A 129 -8.59 6.07 6.18
CA ALA A 129 -8.20 6.76 7.40
C ALA A 129 -6.88 7.53 7.20
N GLU A 130 -6.69 8.62 7.94
CA GLU A 130 -5.42 9.32 7.96
C GLU A 130 -4.28 8.37 8.36
N GLN A 131 -3.11 8.51 7.73
CA GLN A 131 -1.94 7.63 7.92
C GLN A 131 -2.11 6.17 7.47
N ALA A 132 -3.27 5.76 6.95
CA ALA A 132 -3.46 4.40 6.47
C ALA A 132 -2.57 4.12 5.24
N ARG A 133 -1.75 3.07 5.36
CA ARG A 133 -0.89 2.54 4.28
C ARG A 133 -1.22 1.10 3.93
N TYR A 134 -1.91 0.40 4.82
CA TYR A 134 -2.26 -1.01 4.67
C TYR A 134 -3.71 -1.25 5.05
N ILE A 135 -4.30 -2.28 4.45
CA ILE A 135 -5.63 -2.77 4.77
C ILE A 135 -5.59 -4.31 4.86
N ALA A 136 -6.26 -4.85 5.86
CA ALA A 136 -6.56 -6.27 5.98
C ALA A 136 -8.07 -6.49 5.79
N LEU A 137 -8.42 -7.44 4.92
CA LEU A 137 -9.75 -7.99 4.74
C LEU A 137 -9.76 -9.37 5.40
N ILE A 138 -10.52 -9.52 6.48
CA ILE A 138 -10.51 -10.73 7.32
C ILE A 138 -11.91 -11.31 7.33
N ALA A 139 -12.12 -12.43 6.65
CA ALA A 139 -13.40 -13.12 6.60
C ALA A 139 -13.53 -14.08 7.81
N GLY A 140 -14.60 -13.89 8.58
CA GLY A 140 -15.00 -14.66 9.76
C GLY A 140 -15.55 -16.05 9.43
N TYR A 141 -14.82 -16.86 8.67
CA TYR A 141 -15.22 -18.24 8.41
C TYR A 141 -15.19 -19.08 9.69
N TYR A 142 -16.13 -20.00 9.80
CA TYR A 142 -16.18 -20.98 10.90
C TYR A 142 -15.08 -22.05 10.71
N PRO A 143 -14.45 -22.55 11.78
CA PRO A 143 -14.61 -22.16 13.19
C PRO A 143 -13.83 -20.90 13.59
N ALA A 144 -12.79 -20.55 12.83
CA ALA A 144 -12.00 -19.35 13.04
C ALA A 144 -11.30 -18.95 11.72
N PRO A 145 -11.06 -17.65 11.49
CA PRO A 145 -10.27 -17.17 10.37
C PRO A 145 -8.85 -17.75 10.35
N ASP A 146 -8.37 -18.11 9.16
CA ASP A 146 -6.98 -18.45 8.89
C ASP A 146 -6.39 -17.61 7.73
N SER A 147 -5.22 -18.01 7.22
CA SER A 147 -4.54 -17.32 6.12
C SER A 147 -5.33 -17.35 4.81
N THR A 148 -6.13 -18.37 4.56
CA THR A 148 -7.00 -18.47 3.37
C THR A 148 -8.19 -17.52 3.47
N HIS A 149 -8.56 -17.12 4.69
CA HIS A 149 -9.66 -16.20 5.00
C HIS A 149 -9.22 -14.74 5.09
N THR A 150 -7.94 -14.46 4.88
CA THR A 150 -7.36 -13.14 5.06
C THR A 150 -6.69 -12.62 3.79
N ARG A 151 -6.84 -11.33 3.50
CA ARG A 151 -6.04 -10.63 2.48
C ARG A 151 -5.47 -9.36 3.08
N VAL A 152 -4.14 -9.21 3.01
CA VAL A 152 -3.45 -8.00 3.43
C VAL A 152 -2.82 -7.34 2.21
N LEU A 153 -3.09 -6.06 2.03
CA LEU A 153 -2.51 -5.27 0.94
C LEU A 153 -2.04 -3.91 1.43
N SER A 154 -1.01 -3.41 0.75
CA SER A 154 -0.68 -2.00 0.82
C SER A 154 -1.63 -1.19 -0.05
N LEU A 155 -1.85 0.05 0.36
CA LEU A 155 -2.61 1.01 -0.42
C LEU A 155 -1.72 1.54 -1.55
N PRO A 156 -2.27 1.67 -2.76
CA PRO A 156 -1.51 1.97 -3.97
C PRO A 156 -1.02 3.41 -3.97
N LEU A 157 0.18 3.59 -4.53
CA LEU A 157 0.75 4.89 -4.86
C LEU A 157 0.83 5.05 -6.37
N ARG A 158 0.48 6.21 -6.88
CA ARG A 158 0.79 6.64 -8.25
C ARG A 158 2.09 7.43 -8.22
N LEU A 159 3.01 7.08 -9.11
CA LEU A 159 4.29 7.73 -9.27
C LEU A 159 4.24 8.70 -10.45
N GLU A 160 4.77 9.90 -10.23
CA GLU A 160 4.93 10.92 -11.26
C GLU A 160 6.39 11.36 -11.31
N GLN A 161 6.98 11.26 -12.50
CA GLN A 161 8.33 11.78 -12.76
C GLN A 161 8.22 13.19 -13.34
N HIS A 162 8.93 14.14 -12.73
CA HIS A 162 9.06 15.50 -13.23
C HIS A 162 10.50 15.82 -13.62
N GLY A 163 10.67 16.47 -14.78
CA GLY A 163 11.95 16.98 -15.27
C GLY A 163 12.76 15.94 -16.06
N TRP A 164 13.23 16.34 -17.24
CA TRP A 164 14.02 15.46 -18.13
C TRP A 164 15.52 15.45 -17.79
N TRP A 165 16.03 16.59 -17.30
CA TRP A 165 17.46 16.80 -17.02
C TRP A 165 17.83 16.57 -15.54
N ASN A 166 16.87 16.78 -14.63
CA ASN A 166 16.98 16.50 -13.20
C ASN A 166 15.66 15.91 -12.72
N SER A 167 15.50 14.61 -12.93
CA SER A 167 14.29 13.90 -12.54
C SER A 167 14.06 14.01 -11.04
N SER A 168 12.85 14.39 -10.68
CA SER A 168 12.28 14.29 -9.34
C SER A 168 11.07 13.37 -9.39
N TRP A 169 10.83 12.65 -8.32
CA TRP A 169 9.71 11.72 -8.20
C TRP A 169 8.74 12.25 -7.17
N ASN A 170 7.45 12.19 -7.49
CA ASN A 170 6.37 12.38 -6.55
C ASN A 170 5.59 11.07 -6.42
N ALA A 171 5.08 10.79 -5.23
CA ALA A 171 4.28 9.60 -4.95
C ALA A 171 3.03 10.00 -4.17
N GLU A 172 1.87 9.65 -4.73
CA GLU A 172 0.57 10.03 -4.18
C GLU A 172 -0.32 8.81 -4.00
N PHE A 173 -1.00 8.71 -2.85
CA PHE A 173 -1.92 7.60 -2.63
C PHE A 173 -3.22 7.77 -3.41
N VAL A 174 -3.50 6.82 -4.30
CA VAL A 174 -4.70 6.81 -5.13
C VAL A 174 -5.76 5.83 -4.61
N PRO A 175 -7.04 5.97 -5.03
CA PRO A 175 -8.06 5.00 -4.67
C PRO A 175 -7.75 3.58 -5.15
N VAL A 176 -8.11 2.59 -4.33
CA VAL A 176 -7.99 1.17 -4.65
C VAL A 176 -9.37 0.55 -4.90
N ARG A 177 -9.47 -0.29 -5.93
CA ARG A 177 -10.63 -1.14 -6.21
C ARG A 177 -10.29 -2.58 -5.90
N ILE A 178 -11.15 -3.22 -5.11
CA ILE A 178 -10.97 -4.58 -4.63
C ILE A 178 -12.18 -5.41 -5.03
N ASN A 179 -11.95 -6.53 -5.71
CA ASN A 179 -12.98 -7.54 -5.97
C ASN A 179 -12.69 -8.78 -5.14
N LEU A 180 -13.58 -9.07 -4.19
CA LEU A 180 -13.46 -10.19 -3.27
C LEU A 180 -14.59 -11.20 -3.50
N THR A 181 -14.25 -12.46 -3.72
CA THR A 181 -15.23 -13.55 -3.75
C THR A 181 -15.08 -14.41 -2.50
N LEU A 182 -16.14 -14.47 -1.70
CA LEU A 182 -16.27 -15.38 -0.58
C LEU A 182 -16.86 -16.71 -1.08
N GLY A 183 -16.05 -17.76 -1.03
CA GLY A 183 -16.44 -19.10 -1.42
C GLY A 183 -17.03 -19.91 -0.26
N ARG A 184 -17.08 -21.23 -0.47
CA ARG A 184 -17.68 -22.16 0.48
C ARG A 184 -16.93 -22.24 1.81
N TYR A 185 -15.60 -22.26 1.73
CA TYR A 185 -14.72 -22.47 2.88
C TYR A 185 -13.63 -21.40 3.01
N ALA A 186 -13.46 -20.55 2.00
CA ALA A 186 -12.41 -19.54 2.00
C ALA A 186 -12.71 -18.42 0.99
N ILE A 187 -11.90 -17.36 1.04
CA ILE A 187 -11.83 -16.36 -0.03
C ILE A 187 -11.26 -17.05 -1.27
N THR A 188 -12.04 -17.14 -2.34
CA THR A 188 -11.67 -17.85 -3.57
C THR A 188 -11.11 -16.93 -4.65
N ARG A 189 -11.39 -15.63 -4.56
CA ARG A 189 -10.86 -14.62 -5.48
C ARG A 189 -10.60 -13.32 -4.73
N SER A 190 -9.49 -12.68 -5.07
CA SER A 190 -9.09 -11.38 -4.52
C SER A 190 -8.27 -10.65 -5.57
N ASP A 191 -8.92 -9.75 -6.31
CA ASP A 191 -8.23 -8.89 -7.27
C ASP A 191 -8.17 -7.47 -6.75
N PHE A 192 -7.04 -6.82 -7.01
CA PHE A 192 -6.77 -5.45 -6.60
C PHE A 192 -6.35 -4.66 -7.82
N SER A 193 -6.88 -3.46 -7.96
CA SER A 193 -6.54 -2.56 -9.06
C SER A 193 -6.60 -1.12 -8.58
N ALA A 194 -5.82 -0.25 -9.21
CA ALA A 194 -5.74 1.16 -8.87
C ALA A 194 -5.19 1.96 -10.04
N GLY A 195 -5.38 3.27 -10.01
CA GLY A 195 -5.01 4.17 -11.11
C GLY A 195 -5.88 4.00 -12.36
N ASN A 196 -5.48 4.73 -13.40
CA ASN A 196 -6.02 4.67 -14.75
C ASN A 196 -5.00 4.05 -15.71
N THR A 197 -5.43 3.75 -16.94
CA THR A 197 -4.54 3.27 -18.00
C THR A 197 -3.40 4.27 -18.24
N GLY A 198 -2.16 3.81 -18.10
CA GLY A 198 -0.95 4.62 -18.28
C GLY A 198 -0.35 5.18 -16.98
N ASP A 199 -1.04 5.07 -15.84
CA ASP A 199 -0.45 5.44 -14.54
C ASP A 199 0.62 4.44 -14.12
N GLU A 200 1.76 4.93 -13.63
CA GLU A 200 2.73 4.09 -12.92
C GLU A 200 2.24 3.88 -11.48
N VAL A 201 1.58 2.76 -11.23
CA VAL A 201 1.05 2.41 -9.91
C VAL A 201 1.93 1.37 -9.24
N VAL A 202 2.25 1.59 -7.96
CA VAL A 202 3.00 0.67 -7.12
C VAL A 202 2.22 0.31 -5.86
N PHE A 203 2.40 -0.92 -5.40
CA PHE A 203 1.88 -1.42 -4.12
C PHE A 203 3.07 -1.65 -3.17
N PRO A 204 3.41 -0.69 -2.29
CA PRO A 204 4.62 -0.76 -1.49
C PRO A 204 4.67 -2.00 -0.60
N GLY A 205 5.83 -2.69 -0.55
CA GLY A 205 6.02 -3.84 0.35
C GLY A 205 5.21 -5.10 -0.02
N GLN A 206 4.55 -5.15 -1.17
CA GLN A 206 4.09 -6.40 -1.78
C GLN A 206 5.14 -6.86 -2.79
N THR A 207 5.65 -8.09 -2.65
CA THR A 207 6.36 -8.77 -3.74
C THR A 207 5.36 -8.93 -4.88
N VAL A 208 5.50 -8.12 -5.93
CA VAL A 208 4.72 -8.26 -7.16
C VAL A 208 4.97 -9.67 -7.68
N PHE A 209 3.94 -10.53 -7.67
CA PHE A 209 3.99 -11.76 -8.44
C PHE A 209 4.03 -11.35 -9.92
N PRO A 210 5.04 -11.75 -10.70
CA PRO A 210 5.09 -11.42 -12.11
C PRO A 210 3.91 -12.11 -12.81
N GLY A 211 2.91 -11.34 -13.25
CA GLY A 211 1.74 -11.89 -13.95
C GLY A 211 0.41 -11.12 -13.81
N GLN A 212 0.34 -9.98 -13.12
CA GLN A 212 -0.85 -9.11 -13.15
C GLN A 212 -0.52 -7.79 -13.86
N THR A 213 -0.50 -7.85 -15.19
CA THR A 213 -0.59 -6.67 -16.04
C THR A 213 -2.03 -6.16 -16.05
N ALA A 214 -2.18 -4.84 -15.94
CA ALA A 214 -3.41 -4.14 -16.28
C ALA A 214 -3.68 -4.30 -17.79
N GLU A 215 -4.40 -5.35 -18.18
CA GLU A 215 -4.94 -5.45 -19.53
C GLU A 215 -6.19 -4.55 -19.63
N SER A 216 -5.94 -3.37 -20.19
CA SER A 216 -6.94 -2.54 -20.84
C SER A 216 -7.52 -3.33 -22.02
N GLY A 217 -8.71 -3.91 -21.83
CA GLY A 217 -9.49 -4.46 -22.94
C GLY A 217 -9.95 -3.33 -23.87
N SER A 218 -9.33 -3.23 -25.03
CA SER A 218 -9.85 -2.47 -26.16
C SER A 218 -9.76 -3.33 -27.43
N ASP A 219 -10.94 -3.71 -27.92
CA ASP A 219 -11.30 -4.07 -29.29
C ASP A 219 -10.27 -4.78 -30.18
N GLU A 220 -10.52 -6.07 -30.42
CA GLU A 220 -10.38 -6.60 -31.78
C GLU A 220 -11.47 -7.64 -32.07
N ASN A 221 -12.62 -7.15 -32.51
CA ASN A 221 -13.60 -7.93 -33.24
C ASN A 221 -13.64 -7.38 -34.67
N VAL A 222 -12.69 -7.79 -35.51
CA VAL A 222 -12.77 -7.60 -36.96
C VAL A 222 -12.12 -8.79 -37.69
N LEU A 223 -12.84 -9.27 -38.70
CA LEU A 223 -12.43 -10.14 -39.82
C LEU A 223 -12.41 -11.67 -39.63
N ARG A 224 -13.62 -12.24 -39.83
CA ARG A 224 -13.93 -13.25 -40.86
C ARG A 224 -12.73 -13.85 -41.62
N LYS A 225 -12.56 -15.17 -41.51
CA LYS A 225 -12.85 -16.14 -42.58
C LYS A 225 -12.95 -17.55 -42.03
#